data_AF-A0A7R9X120-F1
#
_entry.id   AF-A0A7R9X120-F1
#
_cell.length_a   1.000
_cell.length_b   1.000
_cell.length_c   1.000
_cell.angle_alpha   90.00
_cell.angle_beta   90.00
_cell.angle_gamma   90.00
#
_symmetry.space_group_name_H-M   'P 1'
#
loop_
_entity.id
_entity.type
_entity.pdbx_description
1 polymer ?
#
loop_
_entity_poly.entity_id
_entity_poly.type
_entity_poly.pdbx_seq_one_letter_code
_entity_poly.pdbx_strand_id
1 'polypeptide(L)'
;VNTQPMPPSMCSEPGDITTVSEMEVSCVDASNQMPLTTTSGPIGAGETFIISSSMPNMQLPSSVTCTLSSTGGQALQILTFDPSGSSELNLKDKFGSMELEACSDVNGDTQDCFLDITYVYDLRNVGTNDMNVTALNVTADGVIRDLLDRVEDRELSPGESTTAMEVVLLDVCVPGVYKVSTVVEADPPNGDMCQDEDEYEFEVEVACR
;
A
#
# COMPACT_ATOMS: atom_id res chain seq x y z
N VAL A 1 10.01 0.93 -18.88
CA VAL A 1 11.45 0.59 -18.72
C VAL A 1 12.21 1.90 -18.67
N ASN A 2 12.28 2.51 -17.50
CA ASN A 2 13.06 3.72 -17.30
C ASN A 2 14.48 3.28 -16.95
N THR A 3 15.42 3.55 -17.85
CA THR A 3 16.83 3.21 -17.70
C THR A 3 17.56 4.44 -17.17
N GLN A 4 17.51 4.65 -15.85
CA GLN A 4 18.39 5.62 -15.19
C GLN A 4 19.86 5.25 -15.49
N PRO A 5 20.69 6.19 -15.98
CA PRO A 5 22.14 5.98 -16.11
C PRO A 5 22.79 6.17 -14.73
N MET A 6 22.72 5.15 -13.88
CA MET A 6 23.38 5.11 -12.58
C MET A 6 24.92 4.96 -12.72
N PRO A 7 25.74 5.27 -11.69
CA PRO A 7 26.89 4.38 -11.43
C PRO A 7 26.28 2.99 -11.18
N PRO A 8 26.60 1.97 -11.97
CA PRO A 8 25.68 0.89 -12.29
C PRO A 8 25.11 0.27 -11.01
N SER A 9 23.79 0.30 -10.81
CA SER A 9 23.21 -0.64 -9.86
C SER A 9 23.64 -2.03 -10.31
N MET A 10 24.42 -2.71 -9.49
CA MET A 10 24.87 -4.06 -9.81
C MET A 10 23.87 -5.01 -9.19
N CYS A 11 23.11 -5.70 -10.03
CA CYS A 11 22.29 -6.82 -9.62
C CYS A 11 22.99 -8.11 -10.04
N SER A 12 23.12 -9.03 -9.10
CA SER A 12 23.63 -10.38 -9.32
C SER A 12 22.64 -11.38 -8.75
N GLU A 13 22.35 -12.43 -9.50
CA GLU A 13 21.40 -13.49 -9.14
C GLU A 13 22.15 -14.81 -8.94
N PRO A 14 22.84 -15.00 -7.80
CA PRO A 14 23.56 -16.24 -7.50
C PRO A 14 22.62 -17.45 -7.29
N GLY A 15 21.32 -17.23 -7.08
CA GLY A 15 20.31 -18.27 -6.93
C GLY A 15 18.98 -17.87 -7.58
N ASP A 16 18.00 -18.77 -7.54
CA ASP A 16 16.66 -18.52 -8.09
C ASP A 16 15.70 -18.11 -6.99
N ILE A 17 15.35 -16.81 -6.95
CA ILE A 17 14.45 -16.24 -5.95
C ILE A 17 13.02 -16.79 -6.06
N THR A 18 12.62 -17.35 -7.21
CA THR A 18 11.27 -17.90 -7.39
C THR A 18 11.07 -19.25 -6.72
N THR A 19 12.14 -19.85 -6.21
CA THR A 19 12.12 -21.18 -5.56
C THR A 19 11.86 -21.12 -4.05
N VAL A 20 11.80 -19.93 -3.45
CA VAL A 20 11.57 -19.73 -2.02
C VAL A 20 10.28 -18.95 -1.76
N SER A 21 9.58 -19.29 -0.68
CA SER A 21 8.39 -18.55 -0.21
C SER A 21 8.74 -17.38 0.71
N GLU A 22 9.89 -17.46 1.37
CA GLU A 22 10.37 -16.51 2.37
C GLU A 22 11.88 -16.30 2.21
N MET A 23 12.34 -15.07 2.47
CA MET A 23 13.74 -14.67 2.35
C MET A 23 14.17 -13.74 3.48
N GLU A 24 15.45 -13.79 3.83
CA GLU A 24 16.09 -12.88 4.78
C GLU A 24 16.81 -11.77 4.02
N VAL A 25 16.63 -10.52 4.45
CA VAL A 25 17.30 -9.36 3.87
C VAL A 25 18.36 -8.80 4.80
N SER A 26 19.58 -8.70 4.29
CA SER A 26 20.70 -8.04 4.96
C SER A 26 21.26 -6.94 4.07
N CYS A 27 21.42 -5.74 4.61
CA CYS A 27 22.01 -4.61 3.88
C CYS A 27 23.22 -4.07 4.62
N VAL A 28 24.23 -3.63 3.85
CA VAL A 28 25.47 -3.06 4.35
C VAL A 28 25.84 -1.80 3.56
N ASP A 29 26.58 -0.89 4.18
CA ASP A 29 27.32 0.15 3.47
C ASP A 29 28.39 -0.52 2.59
N ALA A 30 28.29 -0.34 1.26
CA ALA A 30 29.20 -0.98 0.32
C ALA A 30 30.67 -0.53 0.49
N SER A 31 30.88 0.67 1.05
CA SER A 31 32.20 1.30 1.20
C SER A 31 33.01 0.72 2.35
N ASN A 32 32.36 0.34 3.45
CA ASN A 32 33.02 -0.08 4.69
C ASN A 32 32.45 -1.37 5.31
N GLN A 33 31.44 -1.98 4.68
CA GLN A 33 30.77 -3.21 5.12
C GLN A 33 30.09 -3.09 6.49
N MET A 34 29.79 -1.88 6.96
CA MET A 34 28.99 -1.71 8.17
C MET A 34 27.56 -2.17 7.93
N PRO A 35 26.98 -2.99 8.83
CA PRO A 35 25.59 -3.41 8.71
C PRO A 35 24.67 -2.21 8.85
N LEU A 36 23.59 -2.25 8.07
CA LEU A 36 22.43 -1.37 8.19
C LEU A 36 21.32 -2.13 8.91
N THR A 37 20.35 -1.38 9.44
CA THR A 37 19.18 -1.96 10.08
C THR A 37 18.13 -2.24 9.01
N THR A 38 17.70 -3.49 8.92
CA THR A 38 16.54 -3.91 8.11
C THR A 38 15.38 -4.29 9.01
N THR A 39 14.14 -4.25 8.51
CA THR A 39 13.00 -4.84 9.22
C THR A 39 13.33 -6.30 9.58
N SER A 40 13.07 -6.69 10.84
CA SER A 40 13.43 -8.02 11.33
C SER A 40 12.44 -9.09 10.85
N GLY A 41 12.96 -10.19 10.33
CA GLY A 41 12.19 -11.39 10.00
C GLY A 41 12.32 -11.82 8.54
N PRO A 42 11.84 -13.01 8.19
CA PRO A 42 11.66 -13.40 6.81
C PRO A 42 10.61 -12.51 6.14
N ILE A 43 10.82 -12.18 4.87
CA ILE A 43 9.86 -11.46 4.03
C ILE A 43 9.41 -12.35 2.87
N GLY A 44 8.15 -12.25 2.50
CA GLY A 44 7.55 -12.90 1.34
C GLY A 44 7.60 -12.06 0.07
N ALA A 45 7.19 -12.66 -1.04
CA ALA A 45 7.00 -11.92 -2.29
C ALA A 45 5.86 -10.90 -2.14
N GLY A 46 6.13 -9.64 -2.50
CA GLY A 46 5.17 -8.53 -2.38
C GLY A 46 5.08 -7.90 -0.99
N GLU A 47 5.86 -8.36 -0.02
CA GLU A 47 5.96 -7.72 1.30
C GLU A 47 7.00 -6.60 1.29
N THR A 48 6.78 -5.61 2.17
CA THR A 48 7.65 -4.44 2.33
C THR A 48 8.60 -4.62 3.49
N PHE A 49 9.84 -4.14 3.34
CA PHE A 49 10.81 -4.00 4.42
C PHE A 49 11.46 -2.62 4.37
N ILE A 50 11.99 -2.18 5.51
CA ILE A 50 12.60 -0.86 5.67
C ILE A 50 14.10 -1.04 5.80
N ILE A 51 14.87 -0.19 5.13
CA ILE A 51 16.32 -0.05 5.31
C ILE A 51 16.57 1.27 6.04
N SER A 52 17.31 1.22 7.14
CA SER A 52 17.66 2.39 7.93
C SER A 52 19.10 2.33 8.41
N SER A 53 19.67 3.49 8.72
CA SER A 53 20.98 3.57 9.34
C SER A 53 20.97 2.86 10.71
N SER A 54 22.08 2.23 11.06
CA SER A 54 22.32 1.64 12.39
C SER A 54 22.40 2.67 13.51
N MET A 55 22.47 3.96 13.17
CA MET A 55 22.37 5.08 14.11
C MET A 55 21.14 5.95 13.81
N PRO A 56 20.37 6.37 14.83
CA PRO A 56 19.20 7.22 14.65
C PRO A 56 19.54 8.54 13.96
N ASN A 57 18.63 9.03 13.11
CA ASN A 57 18.73 10.32 12.41
C ASN A 57 19.99 10.50 11.55
N MET A 58 20.59 9.40 11.09
CA MET A 58 21.65 9.45 10.09
C MET A 58 21.13 9.07 8.71
N GLN A 59 21.66 9.77 7.71
CA GLN A 59 21.50 9.41 6.30
C GLN A 59 22.01 8.00 6.03
N LEU A 60 21.34 7.32 5.11
CA LEU A 60 21.89 6.13 4.46
C LEU A 60 23.16 6.52 3.67
N PRO A 61 24.14 5.62 3.55
CA PRO A 61 25.35 5.88 2.78
C PRO A 61 25.02 5.97 1.28
N SER A 62 25.89 6.60 0.49
CA SER A 62 25.73 6.75 -0.97
C SER A 62 25.97 5.48 -1.78
N SER A 63 26.16 4.34 -1.11
CA SER A 63 26.20 3.04 -1.75
C SER A 63 25.81 1.97 -0.73
N VAL A 64 24.68 1.33 -0.97
CA VAL A 64 24.14 0.25 -0.14
C VAL A 64 24.16 -1.03 -0.94
N THR A 65 24.69 -2.10 -0.34
CA THR A 65 24.57 -3.46 -0.88
C THR A 65 23.59 -4.26 -0.03
N CYS A 66 22.50 -4.70 -0.63
CA CYS A 66 21.55 -5.61 -0.01
C CYS A 66 21.70 -7.02 -0.59
N THR A 67 21.60 -8.01 0.27
CA THR A 67 21.60 -9.43 -0.07
C THR A 67 20.27 -10.03 0.39
N LEU A 68 19.55 -10.62 -0.55
CA LEU A 68 18.35 -11.41 -0.32
C LEU A 68 18.79 -12.87 -0.29
N SER A 69 18.50 -13.57 0.80
CA SER A 69 18.96 -14.94 1.03
C SER A 69 17.81 -15.84 1.45
N SER A 70 17.90 -17.12 1.12
CA SER A 70 16.99 -18.12 1.70
C SER A 70 17.19 -18.20 3.22
N THR A 71 16.22 -18.74 3.96
CA THR A 71 16.33 -19.01 5.41
C THR A 71 17.49 -19.95 5.78
N GLY A 72 18.14 -20.59 4.80
CA GLY A 72 19.36 -21.38 4.97
C GLY A 72 20.66 -20.62 4.72
N GLY A 73 20.60 -19.30 4.48
CA GLY A 73 21.75 -18.43 4.25
C GLY A 73 22.31 -18.46 2.82
N GLN A 74 21.68 -19.18 1.88
CA GLN A 74 22.08 -19.13 0.47
C GLN A 74 21.64 -17.78 -0.12
N ALA A 75 22.58 -16.98 -0.59
CA ALA A 75 22.29 -15.76 -1.34
C ALA A 75 21.53 -16.11 -2.63
N LEU A 76 20.42 -15.43 -2.85
CA LEU A 76 19.54 -15.58 -4.02
C LEU A 76 19.71 -14.39 -4.96
N GLN A 77 19.75 -13.19 -4.39
CA GLN A 77 19.99 -11.96 -5.13
C GLN A 77 20.87 -11.00 -4.31
N ILE A 78 21.78 -10.31 -4.98
CA ILE A 78 22.64 -9.27 -4.41
C ILE A 78 22.45 -8.02 -5.25
N LEU A 79 22.12 -6.90 -4.61
CA LEU A 79 21.91 -5.62 -5.24
C LEU A 79 22.80 -4.56 -4.60
N THR A 80 23.47 -3.75 -5.41
CA THR A 80 24.07 -2.49 -4.97
C THR A 80 23.34 -1.30 -5.62
N PHE A 81 22.99 -0.27 -4.85
CA PHE A 81 22.33 0.96 -5.31
C PHE A 81 22.75 2.16 -4.44
N ASP A 82 22.46 3.38 -4.90
CA ASP A 82 22.75 4.64 -4.20
C ASP A 82 21.45 5.25 -3.64
N PRO A 83 21.15 5.11 -2.33
CA PRO A 83 19.97 5.71 -1.71
C PRO A 83 20.19 7.14 -1.17
N SER A 84 21.34 7.79 -1.43
CA SER A 84 21.69 9.05 -0.76
C SER A 84 20.84 10.27 -1.17
N GLY A 85 20.04 10.15 -2.23
CA GLY A 85 19.35 11.28 -2.86
C GLY A 85 20.30 12.24 -3.60
N SER A 86 21.59 11.88 -3.75
CA SER A 86 22.53 12.62 -4.61
C SER A 86 22.38 12.27 -6.09
N SER A 87 21.73 11.15 -6.37
CA SER A 87 21.21 10.73 -7.67
C SER A 87 19.67 10.79 -7.65
N GLU A 88 19.04 10.92 -8.81
CA GLU A 88 17.58 10.86 -8.92
C GLU A 88 17.09 9.46 -8.54
N LEU A 89 16.29 9.39 -7.48
CA LEU A 89 15.59 8.19 -7.02
C LEU A 89 14.11 8.50 -7.07
N ASN A 90 13.37 7.82 -7.93
CA ASN A 90 11.93 7.98 -8.00
C ASN A 90 11.28 6.81 -7.28
N LEU A 91 10.17 7.07 -6.60
CA LEU A 91 9.31 5.97 -6.17
C LEU A 91 8.92 5.13 -7.39
N LYS A 92 8.75 3.83 -7.18
CA LYS A 92 8.59 2.78 -8.21
C LYS A 92 9.85 2.46 -9.02
N ASP A 93 11.01 3.03 -8.70
CA ASP A 93 12.27 2.56 -9.27
C ASP A 93 12.54 1.11 -8.86
N LYS A 94 12.92 0.29 -9.84
CA LYS A 94 13.13 -1.15 -9.69
C LYS A 94 14.60 -1.49 -9.63
N PHE A 95 14.95 -2.32 -8.66
CA PHE A 95 16.30 -2.79 -8.41
C PHE A 95 16.33 -4.30 -8.21
N GLY A 96 16.57 -5.05 -9.29
CA GLY A 96 16.46 -6.51 -9.26
C GLY A 96 15.01 -6.92 -8.97
N SER A 97 14.78 -7.66 -7.89
CA SER A 97 13.45 -8.06 -7.42
C SER A 97 12.81 -7.06 -6.45
N MET A 98 13.45 -5.93 -6.17
CA MET A 98 12.96 -4.91 -5.24
C MET A 98 12.42 -3.70 -5.99
N GLU A 99 11.44 -3.03 -5.41
CA GLU A 99 10.84 -1.79 -5.89
C GLU A 99 10.88 -0.76 -4.74
N LEU A 100 11.26 0.48 -5.04
CA LEU A 100 11.28 1.55 -4.04
C LEU A 100 9.87 2.09 -3.84
N GLU A 101 9.27 1.84 -2.68
CA GLU A 101 7.89 2.22 -2.39
C GLU A 101 7.76 3.49 -1.54
N ALA A 102 8.74 3.75 -0.67
CA ALA A 102 8.75 4.91 0.20
C ALA A 102 10.19 5.33 0.52
N CYS A 103 10.39 6.62 0.81
CA CYS A 103 11.64 7.16 1.29
C CYS A 103 11.40 8.29 2.31
N SER A 104 12.31 8.44 3.26
CA SER A 104 12.28 9.54 4.23
C SER A 104 13.62 10.25 4.27
N ASP A 105 13.60 11.57 4.42
CA ASP A 105 14.81 12.36 4.58
C ASP A 105 15.21 12.54 6.06
N VAL A 106 16.31 13.26 6.31
CA VAL A 106 16.81 13.52 7.69
C VAL A 106 15.95 14.49 8.49
N ASN A 107 15.08 15.24 7.82
CA ASN A 107 14.14 16.15 8.44
C ASN A 107 12.85 15.42 8.85
N GLY A 108 12.69 14.16 8.40
CA GLY A 108 11.50 13.35 8.62
C GLY A 108 10.44 13.52 7.54
N ASP A 109 10.74 14.27 6.47
CA ASP A 109 9.86 14.39 5.32
C ASP A 109 9.83 13.03 4.61
N THR A 110 8.63 12.44 4.52
CA THR A 110 8.43 11.10 3.97
C THR A 110 7.64 11.21 2.68
N GLN A 111 8.12 10.54 1.64
CA GLN A 111 7.34 10.23 0.45
C GLN A 111 6.97 8.75 0.50
N ASP A 112 5.69 8.45 0.31
CA ASP A 112 5.16 7.08 0.33
C ASP A 112 4.20 6.92 -0.83
N CYS A 113 4.31 5.82 -1.57
CA CYS A 113 3.35 5.44 -2.58
C CYS A 113 2.03 4.97 -1.99
N PHE A 114 2.02 4.48 -0.75
CA PHE A 114 0.85 3.90 -0.16
C PHE A 114 0.20 4.86 0.83
N LEU A 115 -1.09 5.12 0.62
CA LEU A 115 -1.90 5.94 1.50
C LEU A 115 -3.10 5.14 1.99
N ASP A 116 -3.32 5.14 3.30
CA ASP A 116 -4.58 4.67 3.88
C ASP A 116 -5.69 5.67 3.57
N ILE A 117 -6.64 5.27 2.73
CA ILE A 117 -7.88 6.01 2.49
C ILE A 117 -8.98 5.43 3.35
N THR A 118 -9.63 6.30 4.11
CA THR A 118 -10.82 5.94 4.90
C THR A 118 -12.07 6.40 4.14
N TYR A 119 -12.87 5.44 3.67
CA TYR A 119 -14.20 5.72 3.15
C TYR A 119 -15.21 5.68 4.29
N VAL A 120 -16.10 6.69 4.31
CA VAL A 120 -17.20 6.79 5.26
C VAL A 120 -18.49 6.81 4.46
N TYR A 121 -19.31 5.78 4.63
CA TYR A 121 -20.63 5.68 4.00
C TYR A 121 -21.67 6.21 4.98
N ASP A 122 -22.39 7.27 4.61
CA ASP A 122 -23.52 7.79 5.37
C ASP A 122 -24.81 7.22 4.77
N LEU A 123 -25.48 6.36 5.53
CA LEU A 123 -26.75 5.76 5.12
C LEU A 123 -27.86 6.49 5.83
N ARG A 124 -28.82 7.04 5.09
CA ARG A 124 -29.91 7.84 5.65
C ARG A 124 -31.27 7.35 5.18
N ASN A 125 -32.17 7.09 6.13
CA ASN A 125 -33.57 6.85 5.80
C ASN A 125 -34.27 8.17 5.48
N VAL A 126 -34.44 8.47 4.19
CA VAL A 126 -35.18 9.64 3.70
C VAL A 126 -36.68 9.34 3.47
N GLY A 127 -37.12 8.12 3.78
CA GLY A 127 -38.50 7.67 3.65
C GLY A 127 -39.39 8.11 4.83
N THR A 128 -40.62 7.58 4.84
CA THR A 128 -41.63 7.90 5.86
C THR A 128 -41.92 6.73 6.80
N ASN A 129 -41.34 5.56 6.55
CA ASN A 129 -41.44 4.37 7.39
C ASN A 129 -40.05 4.01 7.88
N ASP A 130 -39.99 3.28 8.99
CA ASP A 130 -38.75 2.65 9.44
C ASP A 130 -38.19 1.75 8.32
N MET A 131 -36.88 1.59 8.27
CA MET A 131 -36.18 0.75 7.28
C MET A 131 -35.11 -0.07 7.98
N ASN A 132 -34.97 -1.34 7.58
CA ASN A 132 -33.86 -2.18 8.01
C ASN A 132 -32.87 -2.34 6.85
N VAL A 133 -31.63 -1.86 7.00
CA VAL A 133 -30.57 -2.02 6.01
C VAL A 133 -30.21 -3.51 5.90
N THR A 134 -30.32 -4.06 4.69
CA THR A 134 -30.14 -5.48 4.39
C THR A 134 -28.93 -5.75 3.50
N ALA A 135 -28.41 -4.75 2.80
CA ALA A 135 -27.14 -4.85 2.08
C ALA A 135 -26.41 -3.50 2.02
N LEU A 136 -25.08 -3.54 2.10
CA LEU A 136 -24.19 -2.45 1.76
C LEU A 136 -23.04 -3.04 0.94
N ASN A 137 -23.17 -2.98 -0.39
CA ASN A 137 -22.18 -3.52 -1.31
C ASN A 137 -21.35 -2.38 -1.91
N VAL A 138 -20.04 -2.49 -1.81
CA VAL A 138 -19.09 -1.52 -2.37
C VAL A 138 -18.29 -2.20 -3.47
N THR A 139 -18.24 -1.57 -4.63
CA THR A 139 -17.43 -1.99 -5.78
C THR A 139 -16.30 -1.00 -5.98
N ALA A 140 -15.06 -1.46 -5.84
CA ALA A 140 -13.86 -0.70 -6.22
C ALA A 140 -12.88 -1.62 -6.95
N ASP A 141 -12.25 -1.13 -8.02
CA ASP A 141 -11.32 -1.89 -8.87
C ASP A 141 -11.89 -3.22 -9.39
N GLY A 142 -13.19 -3.26 -9.64
CA GLY A 142 -13.92 -4.45 -10.08
C GLY A 142 -14.13 -5.52 -9.00
N VAL A 143 -13.73 -5.25 -7.76
CA VAL A 143 -13.95 -6.13 -6.60
C VAL A 143 -15.15 -5.63 -5.81
N ILE A 144 -16.12 -6.52 -5.59
CA ILE A 144 -17.30 -6.28 -4.75
C ILE A 144 -17.00 -6.71 -3.32
N ARG A 145 -17.31 -5.85 -2.35
CA ARG A 145 -17.19 -6.08 -0.90
C ARG A 145 -18.53 -5.84 -0.24
N ASP A 146 -18.92 -6.72 0.68
CA ASP A 146 -20.07 -6.53 1.55
C ASP A 146 -19.59 -5.89 2.86
N LEU A 147 -20.14 -4.74 3.21
CA LEU A 147 -19.83 -3.99 4.43
C LEU A 147 -21.00 -3.95 5.41
N LEU A 148 -22.03 -4.76 5.21
CA LEU A 148 -23.21 -4.78 6.07
C LEU A 148 -22.85 -5.07 7.53
N ASP A 149 -21.82 -5.88 7.79
CA ASP A 149 -21.29 -6.19 9.12
C ASP A 149 -20.65 -4.98 9.83
N ARG A 150 -20.34 -3.91 9.08
CA ARG A 150 -19.75 -2.67 9.60
C ARG A 150 -20.75 -1.55 9.83
N VAL A 151 -22.02 -1.76 9.49
CA VAL A 151 -23.10 -0.81 9.77
C VAL A 151 -23.45 -0.91 11.25
N GLU A 152 -23.28 0.19 12.00
CA GLU A 152 -23.48 0.22 13.46
C GLU A 152 -24.94 -0.04 13.86
N ASP A 153 -25.87 0.61 13.17
CA ASP A 153 -27.31 0.45 13.34
C ASP A 153 -27.96 0.20 11.99
N ARG A 154 -28.72 -0.88 11.87
CA ARG A 154 -29.40 -1.26 10.64
C ARG A 154 -30.86 -0.82 10.63
N GLU A 155 -31.46 -0.55 11.78
CA GLU A 155 -32.87 -0.15 11.89
C GLU A 155 -32.96 1.38 11.97
N LEU A 156 -33.29 2.02 10.84
CA LEU A 156 -33.35 3.48 10.74
C LEU A 156 -34.80 3.95 10.72
N SER A 157 -35.19 4.77 11.69
CA SER A 157 -36.46 5.50 11.65
C SER A 157 -36.40 6.62 10.58
N PRO A 158 -37.55 7.17 10.15
CA PRO A 158 -37.59 8.29 9.22
C PRO A 158 -36.71 9.47 9.66
N GLY A 159 -35.76 9.83 8.81
CA GLY A 159 -34.82 10.92 9.04
C GLY A 159 -33.53 10.55 9.78
N GLU A 160 -33.43 9.33 10.33
CA GLU A 160 -32.21 8.83 10.98
C GLU A 160 -31.14 8.41 9.96
N SER A 161 -29.89 8.41 10.43
CA SER A 161 -28.74 7.94 9.66
C SER A 161 -27.82 7.08 10.51
N THR A 162 -27.03 6.28 9.82
CA THR A 162 -25.99 5.40 10.37
C THR A 162 -24.77 5.48 9.46
N THR A 163 -23.65 4.95 9.91
CA THR A 163 -22.44 4.92 9.10
C THR A 163 -21.81 3.53 9.04
N ALA A 164 -21.03 3.33 7.98
CA ALA A 164 -20.06 2.26 7.89
C ALA A 164 -18.72 2.84 7.45
N MET A 165 -17.62 2.20 7.85
CA MET A 165 -16.27 2.64 7.51
C MET A 165 -15.45 1.50 6.92
N GLU A 166 -14.64 1.83 5.91
CA GLU A 166 -13.56 0.97 5.45
C GLU A 166 -12.26 1.75 5.28
N VAL A 167 -11.15 1.11 5.62
CA VAL A 167 -9.80 1.60 5.33
C VAL A 167 -9.24 0.74 4.22
N VAL A 168 -8.76 1.40 3.16
CA VAL A 168 -8.16 0.77 1.99
C VAL A 168 -6.79 1.39 1.75
N LEU A 169 -5.80 0.55 1.47
CA LEU A 169 -4.47 0.99 1.08
C LEU A 169 -4.47 1.32 -0.42
N LEU A 170 -4.18 2.57 -0.78
CA LEU A 170 -4.12 3.04 -2.16
C LEU A 170 -2.69 3.29 -2.60
N ASP A 171 -2.31 2.81 -3.79
CA ASP A 171 -1.05 3.17 -4.46
C ASP A 171 -1.20 4.50 -5.22
N VAL A 172 -0.87 5.61 -4.57
CA VAL A 172 -0.93 6.96 -5.15
C VAL A 172 0.19 7.24 -6.15
N CYS A 173 1.17 6.34 -6.31
CA CYS A 173 2.20 6.46 -7.35
C CYS A 173 1.72 5.95 -8.70
N VAL A 174 0.56 5.28 -8.76
CA VAL A 174 -0.10 4.91 -10.02
C VAL A 174 -1.10 6.02 -10.36
N PRO A 175 -0.83 6.82 -11.40
CA PRO A 175 -1.77 7.85 -11.81
C PRO A 175 -3.02 7.17 -12.35
N GLY A 176 -4.17 7.69 -11.99
CA GLY A 176 -5.42 7.06 -12.37
C GLY A 176 -6.64 7.73 -11.77
N VAL A 177 -7.77 7.32 -12.33
CA VAL A 177 -9.09 7.64 -11.83
C VAL A 177 -9.53 6.48 -10.96
N TYR A 178 -9.76 6.76 -9.68
CA TYR A 178 -10.23 5.80 -8.70
C TYR A 178 -11.71 6.01 -8.47
N LYS A 179 -12.48 4.95 -8.69
CA LYS A 179 -13.94 4.97 -8.64
C LYS A 179 -14.44 3.94 -7.66
N VAL A 180 -15.34 4.39 -6.79
CA VAL A 180 -16.03 3.57 -5.80
C VAL A 180 -17.52 3.71 -6.04
N SER A 181 -18.18 2.60 -6.35
CA SER A 181 -19.64 2.53 -6.50
C SER A 181 -20.23 1.78 -5.31
N THR A 182 -21.28 2.32 -4.72
CA THR A 182 -21.95 1.75 -3.55
C THR A 182 -23.39 1.45 -3.90
N VAL A 183 -23.88 0.29 -3.47
CA VAL A 183 -25.28 -0.11 -3.57
C VAL A 183 -25.78 -0.44 -2.17
N VAL A 184 -26.86 0.20 -1.76
CA VAL A 184 -27.53 -0.03 -0.48
C VAL A 184 -28.91 -0.61 -0.73
N GLU A 185 -29.26 -1.66 0.00
CA GLU A 185 -30.61 -2.20 0.05
C GLU A 185 -31.15 -2.10 1.47
N ALA A 186 -32.44 -1.78 1.59
CA ALA A 186 -33.14 -1.73 2.86
C ALA A 186 -34.60 -2.16 2.72
N ASP A 187 -35.09 -2.91 3.70
CA ASP A 187 -36.46 -3.41 3.73
C ASP A 187 -37.34 -2.56 4.66
N PRO A 188 -38.46 -2.00 4.17
CA PRO A 188 -39.46 -1.41 5.04
C PRO A 188 -40.33 -2.50 5.70
N PRO A 189 -40.93 -2.26 6.88
CA PRO A 189 -41.81 -3.21 7.56
C PRO A 189 -43.02 -3.69 6.74
N ASN A 190 -43.42 -2.91 5.72
CA ASN A 190 -44.73 -3.01 5.08
C ASN A 190 -44.68 -3.40 3.59
N GLY A 191 -43.53 -3.77 3.01
CA GLY A 191 -43.51 -4.03 1.57
C GLY A 191 -42.14 -4.25 0.96
N ASP A 192 -42.05 -3.84 -0.32
CA ASP A 192 -40.93 -4.13 -1.20
C ASP A 192 -39.65 -3.38 -0.79
N MET A 193 -38.51 -4.04 -1.03
CA MET A 193 -37.17 -3.53 -0.81
C MET A 193 -36.95 -2.17 -1.49
N CYS A 194 -36.27 -1.27 -0.78
CA CYS A 194 -35.74 -0.02 -1.32
C CYS A 194 -34.26 -0.20 -1.63
N GLN A 195 -33.83 0.28 -2.80
CA GLN A 195 -32.43 0.26 -3.22
C GLN A 195 -32.01 1.66 -3.61
N ASP A 196 -30.77 2.02 -3.28
CA ASP A 196 -30.12 3.24 -3.75
C ASP A 196 -28.67 2.96 -4.15
N GLU A 197 -28.13 3.80 -5.03
CA GLU A 197 -26.78 3.69 -5.55
C GLU A 197 -26.09 5.04 -5.49
N ASP A 198 -24.81 5.04 -5.09
CA ASP A 198 -23.98 6.24 -5.11
C ASP A 198 -22.59 5.94 -5.66
N GLU A 199 -21.91 6.98 -6.15
CA GLU A 199 -20.61 6.86 -6.76
C GLU A 199 -19.69 7.99 -6.35
N TYR A 200 -18.48 7.62 -5.94
CA TYR A 200 -17.41 8.54 -5.63
C TYR A 200 -16.24 8.31 -6.57
N GLU A 201 -15.71 9.39 -7.15
CA GLU A 201 -14.57 9.36 -8.05
C GLU A 201 -13.57 10.44 -7.67
N PHE A 202 -12.28 10.09 -7.67
CA PHE A 202 -11.19 11.05 -7.55
C PHE A 202 -10.04 10.66 -8.46
N GLU A 203 -9.27 11.66 -8.86
CA GLU A 203 -8.10 11.49 -9.71
C GLU A 203 -6.83 11.68 -8.88
N VAL A 204 -5.88 10.77 -9.04
CA VAL A 204 -4.53 10.92 -8.51
C VAL A 204 -3.62 11.36 -9.63
N GLU A 205 -3.15 12.59 -9.54
CA GLU A 205 -2.03 13.08 -10.33
C GLU A 205 -0.73 12.80 -9.57
N VAL A 206 0.17 12.04 -10.19
CA VAL A 206 1.46 11.69 -9.57
C VAL A 206 2.39 12.90 -9.62
N ALA A 207 2.68 13.46 -8.45
CA ALA A 207 3.73 14.46 -8.25
C ALA A 207 5.06 13.85 -7.79
N CYS A 208 5.19 12.51 -7.79
CA CYS A 208 6.37 11.81 -7.30
C CYS A 208 7.62 12.19 -8.10
N ARG A 209 8.64 12.68 -7.39
CA ARG A 209 9.99 12.98 -7.88
C ARG A 209 11.00 12.49 -6.86
#